data_AF-A0A920QYY7-F1
#
_entry.id   AF-A0A920QYY7-F1
#
_cell.length_a   1.000
_cell.length_b   1.000
_cell.length_c   1.000
_cell.angle_alpha   90.00
_cell.angle_beta   90.00
_cell.angle_gamma   90.00
#
_symmetry.space_group_name_H-M   'P 1'
#
loop_
_entity.id
_entity.type
_entity.pdbx_description
1 polymer ?
#
loop_
_entity_poly.entity_id
_entity_poly.type
_entity_poly.pdbx_seq_one_letter_code
_entity_poly.pdbx_strand_id
1 'polypeptide(L)' 'MAVKIVTDSTADLPDEIVKELGIEVVPLIYTLELLLLKMVLIFQ' A
#
# COMPACT_ATOMS: atom_id res chain seq x y z
N MET A 1 24.56 -12.17 0.25
CA MET A 1 23.17 -12.41 -0.16
C MET A 1 22.39 -11.19 0.30
N ALA A 2 21.79 -10.42 -0.59
CA ALA A 2 21.04 -9.21 -0.25
C ALA A 2 19.55 -9.55 -0.12
N VAL A 3 18.92 -9.13 0.97
CA VAL A 3 17.48 -9.32 1.19
C VAL A 3 16.75 -8.05 0.72
N LYS A 4 15.75 -8.22 -0.15
CA LYS A 4 14.90 -7.12 -0.64
C LYS A 4 13.59 -7.11 0.13
N ILE A 5 13.16 -5.94 0.59
CA ILE A 5 11.86 -5.76 1.26
C ILE A 5 10.85 -5.29 0.21
N VAL A 6 9.73 -6.01 0.14
CA VAL A 6 8.61 -5.73 -0.77
C VAL A 6 7.32 -5.74 0.06
N THR A 7 6.48 -4.73 -0.11
CA THR A 7 5.19 -4.59 0.58
C THR A 7 4.09 -4.16 -0.39
N ASP A 8 2.83 -4.21 0.02
CA ASP A 8 1.71 -3.67 -0.76
C ASP A 8 1.35 -2.23 -0.36
N SER A 9 0.52 -1.58 -1.19
CA SER A 9 0.04 -0.21 -0.93
C SER A 9 -0.89 -0.06 0.27
N THR A 10 -1.34 -1.16 0.89
CA THR A 10 -2.20 -1.12 2.08
C THR A 10 -1.42 -0.97 3.38
N ALA A 11 -0.09 -1.14 3.33
CA ALA A 11 0.80 -0.87 4.44
C ALA A 11 0.86 0.61 4.85
N ASP A 12 0.36 1.51 3.99
CA ASP A 12 0.19 2.95 4.25
C ASP A 12 1.45 3.63 4.81
N LEU A 13 2.62 3.24 4.26
CA LEU A 13 3.91 3.73 4.69
C LEU A 13 4.18 5.15 4.14
N PRO A 14 4.79 6.05 4.93
CA PRO A 14 5.25 7.34 4.43
C PRO A 14 6.28 7.21 3.29
N ASP A 15 6.15 8.05 2.26
CA ASP A 15 7.05 8.06 1.09
C ASP A 15 8.53 8.24 1.44
N GLU A 16 8.81 9.00 2.51
CA GLU A 16 10.16 9.24 3.01
C GLU A 16 10.83 7.95 3.47
N ILE A 17 10.11 7.11 4.21
CA ILE A 17 10.60 5.82 4.73
C ILE A 17 10.79 4.82 3.58
N VAL A 18 9.85 4.78 2.62
CA VAL A 18 9.93 3.90 1.46
C VAL A 18 11.20 4.19 0.65
N LYS A 19 11.52 5.48 0.44
CA LYS A 19 12.71 5.91 -0.28
C LYS A 19 13.99 5.64 0.50
N GLU A 20 14.02 5.96 1.80
CA GLU A 20 15.20 5.80 2.65
C GLU A 20 15.60 4.33 2.78
N LEU A 21 14.62 3.44 2.97
CA LEU A 21 14.85 2.01 3.20
C LEU A 21 14.88 1.19 1.90
N GLY A 22 14.63 1.81 0.74
CA GLY A 22 14.61 1.12 -0.55
C GLY A 22 13.51 0.05 -0.66
N ILE A 23 12.36 0.29 -0.04
CA ILE A 23 11.22 -0.63 -0.03
C ILE A 23 10.52 -0.57 -1.38
N GLU A 24 10.25 -1.73 -1.98
CA GLU A 24 9.38 -1.80 -3.16
C GLU A 24 7.92 -1.90 -2.71
N VAL A 25 7.07 -1.00 -3.21
CA VAL A 25 5.63 -1.01 -2.96
C VAL A 25 4.89 -1.52 -4.20
N VAL A 26 4.13 -2.60 -4.04
CA VAL A 26 3.27 -3.16 -5.07
C VAL A 26 1.85 -2.58 -4.91
N PRO A 27 1.31 -1.87 -5.91
CA PRO A 27 0.00 -1.26 -5.78
C PRO A 27 -1.10 -2.31 -5.82
N LEU A 28 -2.03 -2.22 -4.86
CA LEU A 28 -3.29 -2.95 -4.93
C LEU A 28 -4.25 -2.20 -5.87
N ILE A 29 -4.62 -2.82 -6.99
CA ILE A 29 -5.57 -2.25 -7.95
C ILE A 29 -6.99 -2.60 -7.51
N TYR A 30 -7.86 -1.60 -7.40
CA TYR A 30 -9.26 -1.75 -7.06
C TYR A 30 -10.17 -1.37 -8.23
N THR A 31 -11.26 -2.13 -8.40
CA THR A 31 -12.39 -1.74 -9.26
C THR A 31 -13.30 -0.77 -8.52
N LEU A 32 -14.09 0.03 -9.26
CA LEU A 32 -14.96 1.06 -8.69
C LEU A 32 -15.93 0.53 -7.61
N GLU A 33 -16.40 -0.71 -7.74
CA GLU A 33 -17.24 -1.37 -6.72
C GLU A 33 -16.50 -1.60 -5.39
N LEU A 34 -15.23 -2.01 -5.45
CA LEU A 34 -14.41 -2.25 -4.26
C LEU A 34 -14.02 -0.96 -3.55
N LEU A 35 -13.86 0.14 -4.29
CA LEU A 35 -13.56 1.46 -3.72
C LEU A 35 -14.73 1.98 -2.87
N LEU A 36 -15.97 1.83 -3.35
CA LEU A 36 -17.18 2.20 -2.61
C LEU A 36 -17.31 1.41 -1.30
N LEU A 37 -17.02 0.10 -1.34
CA LEU A 37 -17.01 -0.77 -0.15
C LEU A 37 -15.98 -0.32 0.89
N LYS A 38 -14.79 0.08 0.43
CA LYS A 38 -13.72 0.59 1.30
C LYS A 38 -14.09 1.93 1.95
N MET A 39 -14.73 2.84 1.20
CA MET A 39 -15.24 4.10 1.76
C MET A 39 -16.29 3.83 2.86
N VAL A 40 -17.24 2.94 2.62
CA VAL A 40 -18.26 2.57 3.63
C VAL A 40 -17.58 2.02 4.90
N LEU A 41 -16.58 1.14 4.77
CA LEU A 41 -15.87 0.56 5.92
C LEU A 41 -15.02 1.57 6.71
N ILE A 42 -14.53 2.64 6.09
CA ILE A 42 -13.73 3.69 6.75
C ILE A 42 -14.61 4.71 7.51
N PHE A 43 -15.89 4.84 7.15
CA PHE A 43 -16.87 5.72 7.81
C PHE A 43 -17.77 4.98 8.83
N GLN A 44 -17.37 3.81 9.31
CA GLN A 44 -17.99 3.08 10.44
C GLN A 44 -17.02 3.08 11.63
#